data_AF-A0A945Y0J9-F1
#
_entry.id   AF-A0A945Y0J9-F1
#
_cell.length_a   1.000
_cell.length_b   1.000
_cell.length_c   1.000
_cell.angle_alpha   90.00
_cell.angle_beta   90.00
_cell.angle_gamma   90.00
#
_symmetry.space_group_name_H-M   'P 1'
#
loop_
_entity.id
_entity.type
_entity.pdbx_description
1 polymer ?
#
loop_
_entity_poly.entity_id
_entity_poly.type
_entity_poly.pdbx_seq_one_letter_code
_entity_poly.pdbx_strand_id
1 'polypeptide(L)'
;MQDRYGLEVTTSSEEACNAYVAAVDRVLAADGHVENVLATAIQADPSFALAHAAIGRQHHLMGRGKDARAALETATNLAASATVREQQHVEILRNIVTGQIPTSFELTQEHLTDYPRDALVLAPACGVFGTIGFSGRIDR
;
A
#
# COMPACT_ATOMS: atom_id res chain seq x y z
N MET A 1 -12.04 -3.02 -11.88
CA MET A 1 -11.95 -1.60 -12.29
C MET A 1 -10.49 -1.21 -12.38
N GLN A 2 -10.12 0.06 -12.68
CA GLN A 2 -8.73 0.51 -12.70
C GLN A 2 -8.49 1.72 -11.79
N ASP A 3 -7.30 1.80 -11.22
CA ASP A 3 -6.84 2.98 -10.46
C ASP A 3 -6.29 4.09 -11.38
N ARG A 4 -5.82 5.19 -10.78
CA ARG A 4 -5.22 6.35 -11.49
C ARG A 4 -4.07 5.97 -12.43
N TYR A 5 -3.34 4.90 -12.10
CA TYR A 5 -2.18 4.46 -12.84
C TYR A 5 -2.52 3.36 -13.85
N GLY A 6 -3.82 3.05 -14.04
CA GLY A 6 -4.29 2.04 -14.98
C GLY A 6 -4.00 0.61 -14.52
N LEU A 7 -3.89 0.38 -13.21
CA LEU A 7 -3.74 -0.95 -12.63
C LEU A 7 -5.11 -1.49 -12.22
N GLU A 8 -5.36 -2.76 -12.50
CA GLU A 8 -6.62 -3.41 -12.13
C GLU A 8 -6.74 -3.52 -10.60
N VAL A 9 -7.95 -3.23 -10.10
CA VAL A 9 -8.34 -3.37 -8.69
C VAL A 9 -9.55 -4.29 -8.58
N THR A 10 -9.58 -5.10 -7.52
CA THR A 10 -10.61 -6.13 -7.29
C THR A 10 -11.96 -5.55 -6.84
N THR A 11 -11.99 -4.32 -6.31
CA THR A 11 -13.28 -3.70 -5.94
C THR A 11 -14.18 -3.48 -7.17
N SER A 12 -15.47 -3.72 -6.98
CA SER A 12 -16.55 -3.39 -7.92
C SER A 12 -17.28 -2.09 -7.56
N SER A 13 -16.90 -1.46 -6.44
CA SER A 13 -17.49 -0.21 -5.98
C SER A 13 -16.71 0.99 -6.55
N GLU A 14 -17.38 1.78 -7.41
CA GLU A 14 -16.85 3.04 -7.93
C GLU A 14 -16.47 4.00 -6.81
N GLU A 15 -17.29 4.09 -5.77
CA GLU A 15 -17.01 4.92 -4.60
C GLU A 15 -15.74 4.45 -3.88
N ALA A 16 -15.58 3.14 -3.65
CA ALA A 16 -14.40 2.59 -2.99
C ALA A 16 -13.12 2.83 -3.79
N CYS A 17 -13.17 2.60 -5.11
CA CYS A 17 -12.03 2.84 -6.00
C CYS A 17 -11.64 4.33 -6.04
N ASN A 18 -12.62 5.22 -6.22
CA ASN A 18 -12.37 6.66 -6.29
C ASN A 18 -11.80 7.20 -4.97
N ALA A 19 -12.34 6.75 -3.84
CA ALA A 19 -11.83 7.10 -2.53
C ALA A 19 -10.40 6.55 -2.31
N TYR A 20 -10.13 5.30 -2.70
CA TYR A 20 -8.79 4.73 -2.65
C TYR A 20 -7.78 5.53 -3.48
N VAL A 21 -8.10 5.83 -4.74
CA VAL A 21 -7.26 6.67 -5.62
C VAL A 21 -6.98 8.03 -4.98
N ALA A 22 -8.02 8.68 -4.48
CA ALA A 22 -7.92 9.98 -3.83
C ALA A 22 -7.08 9.94 -2.54
N ALA A 23 -7.08 8.82 -1.82
CA ALA A 23 -6.25 8.60 -0.65
C ALA A 23 -4.79 8.35 -1.02
N VAL A 24 -4.52 7.54 -2.04
CA VAL A 24 -3.16 7.29 -2.56
C VAL A 24 -2.51 8.60 -3.00
N ASP A 25 -3.23 9.43 -3.76
CA ASP A 25 -2.74 10.74 -4.19
C ASP A 25 -2.34 11.62 -2.98
N ARG A 26 -3.13 11.61 -1.91
CA ARG A 26 -2.83 12.37 -0.67
C ARG A 26 -1.65 11.80 0.11
N VAL A 27 -1.55 10.48 0.23
CA VAL A 27 -0.39 9.82 0.86
C VAL A 27 0.90 10.21 0.14
N LEU A 28 0.90 10.15 -1.20
CA LEU A 28 2.06 10.46 -2.02
C LEU A 28 2.42 11.96 -1.99
N ALA A 29 1.42 12.83 -1.88
CA ALA A 29 1.61 14.28 -1.76
C ALA A 29 1.97 14.73 -0.32
N ALA A 30 1.99 13.83 0.66
CA ALA A 30 2.07 14.15 2.09
C ALA A 30 1.00 15.16 2.54
N ASP A 31 -0.20 15.06 1.96
CA ASP A 31 -1.38 15.86 2.31
C ASP A 31 -2.15 15.25 3.49
N GLY A 32 -2.99 16.05 4.15
CA GLY A 32 -3.82 15.64 5.28
C GLY A 32 -5.07 14.84 4.89
N HIS A 33 -5.88 14.49 5.90
CA HIS A 33 -7.21 13.86 5.75
C HIS A 33 -7.26 12.49 5.06
N VAL A 34 -6.12 11.82 4.87
CA VAL A 34 -6.03 10.48 4.26
C VAL A 34 -6.97 9.47 4.93
N GLU A 35 -7.03 9.47 6.26
CA GLU A 35 -7.82 8.50 7.04
C GLU A 35 -9.33 8.62 6.77
N ASN A 36 -9.84 9.84 6.61
CA ASN A 36 -11.25 10.06 6.32
C ASN A 36 -11.61 9.52 4.94
N VAL A 37 -10.75 9.75 3.95
CA VAL A 37 -10.95 9.26 2.57
C VAL A 37 -10.88 7.73 2.53
N LEU A 38 -9.93 7.13 3.25
CA LEU A 38 -9.83 5.68 3.35
C LEU A 38 -10.99 5.06 4.12
N ALA A 39 -11.54 5.75 5.12
CA ALA A 39 -12.75 5.31 5.80
C ALA A 39 -13.93 5.23 4.83
N THR A 40 -14.09 6.20 3.92
CA THR A 40 -15.08 6.12 2.83
C THR A 40 -14.83 4.91 1.94
N ALA A 41 -13.58 4.65 1.55
CA ALA A 41 -13.25 3.49 0.71
C ALA A 41 -13.62 2.16 1.38
N ILE A 42 -13.25 2.00 2.65
CA ILE A 42 -13.52 0.80 3.44
C ILE A 42 -15.02 0.65 3.74
N GLN A 43 -15.73 1.75 3.96
CA GLN A 43 -17.18 1.70 4.17
C GLN A 43 -17.92 1.27 2.91
N ALA A 44 -17.48 1.75 1.74
CA ALA A 44 -18.08 1.42 0.45
C ALA A 44 -17.75 -0.01 -0.02
N ASP A 45 -16.57 -0.53 0.34
CA ASP A 45 -16.19 -1.93 0.14
C ASP A 45 -15.29 -2.43 1.28
N PRO A 46 -15.88 -3.06 2.32
CA PRO A 46 -15.13 -3.58 3.46
C PRO A 46 -14.13 -4.69 3.09
N SER A 47 -14.33 -5.34 1.94
CA SER A 47 -13.47 -6.41 1.44
C SER A 47 -12.31 -5.91 0.58
N PHE A 48 -12.23 -4.60 0.33
CA PHE A 48 -11.20 -4.05 -0.54
C PHE A 48 -9.82 -4.04 0.12
N ALA A 49 -9.03 -5.07 -0.16
CA ALA A 49 -7.71 -5.29 0.44
C ALA A 49 -6.77 -4.08 0.32
N LEU A 50 -6.74 -3.41 -0.84
CA LEU A 50 -5.86 -2.25 -1.04
C LEU A 50 -6.22 -1.04 -0.16
N ALA A 51 -7.50 -0.83 0.17
CA ALA A 51 -7.91 0.24 1.08
C ALA A 51 -7.40 -0.03 2.51
N HIS A 52 -7.49 -1.27 2.97
CA HIS A 52 -6.88 -1.70 4.23
C HIS A 52 -5.35 -1.63 4.20
N ALA A 53 -4.74 -1.89 3.05
CA ALA A 53 -3.30 -1.74 2.86
C ALA A 53 -2.85 -0.29 3.00
N ALA A 54 -3.57 0.62 2.35
CA ALA A 54 -3.30 2.05 2.37
C ALA A 54 -3.50 2.66 3.76
N ILE A 55 -4.53 2.24 4.53
CA ILE A 55 -4.71 2.76 5.89
C ILE A 55 -3.62 2.24 6.83
N GLY A 56 -3.19 0.98 6.66
CA GLY A 56 -2.03 0.45 7.36
C GLY A 56 -0.75 1.24 7.07
N ARG A 57 -0.55 1.61 5.81
CA ARG A 57 0.55 2.49 5.41
C ARG A 57 0.45 3.88 6.04
N GLN A 58 -0.74 4.48 6.06
CA GLN A 58 -0.94 5.79 6.68
C GLN A 58 -0.66 5.75 8.19
N HIS A 59 -1.15 4.73 8.90
CA HIS A 59 -0.85 4.55 10.33
C HIS A 59 0.65 4.42 10.56
N HIS A 60 1.37 3.70 9.71
CA HIS A 60 2.82 3.56 9.81
C HIS A 60 3.54 4.91 9.66
N LEU A 61 3.16 5.71 8.66
CA LEU A 61 3.70 7.06 8.45
C LEU A 61 3.44 7.98 9.65
N MET A 62 2.32 7.80 10.35
CA MET A 62 1.96 8.56 11.55
C MET A 62 2.56 7.99 12.86
N GLY A 63 3.44 6.98 12.78
CA GLY A 63 4.05 6.35 13.96
C GLY A 63 3.11 5.45 14.77
N ARG A 64 1.91 5.14 14.25
CA ARG A 64 0.89 4.29 14.90
C ARG A 64 1.09 2.82 14.56
N GLY A 65 2.21 2.26 15.04
CA GLY A 65 2.64 0.90 14.65
C GLY A 65 1.66 -0.23 15.02
N LYS A 66 0.84 -0.07 16.08
CA LYS A 66 -0.17 -1.09 16.44
C LYS A 66 -1.30 -1.11 15.42
N ASP A 67 -1.84 0.06 15.10
CA ASP A 67 -2.94 0.21 14.14
C ASP A 67 -2.50 -0.17 12.73
N ALA A 68 -1.27 0.18 12.35
CA ALA A 68 -0.67 -0.21 11.08
C ALA A 68 -0.63 -1.74 10.90
N ARG A 69 -0.20 -2.47 11.94
CA ARG A 69 -0.15 -3.94 11.90
C ARG A 69 -1.54 -4.55 11.82
N ALA A 70 -2.49 -4.05 12.60
CA ALA A 70 -3.86 -4.55 12.58
C ALA A 70 -4.51 -4.38 11.18
N ALA A 71 -4.35 -3.19 10.58
CA ALA A 71 -4.87 -2.93 9.24
C ALA A 71 -4.23 -3.83 8.17
N LEU A 72 -2.92 -4.06 8.23
CA LEU A 72 -2.24 -4.93 7.26
C LEU A 72 -2.52 -6.42 7.48
N GLU A 73 -2.84 -6.84 8.70
CA GLU A 73 -3.36 -8.19 8.95
C GLU A 73 -4.72 -8.36 8.26
N THR A 74 -5.63 -7.40 8.42
CA THR A 74 -6.91 -7.38 7.68
C THR A 74 -6.69 -7.39 6.17
N ALA A 75 -5.80 -6.53 5.66
CA ALA A 75 -5.47 -6.49 4.24
C ALA A 75 -4.92 -7.83 3.73
N THR A 76 -4.06 -8.50 4.51
CA THR A 76 -3.47 -9.80 4.15
C THR A 76 -4.55 -10.88 4.02
N ASN A 77 -5.51 -10.92 4.95
CA ASN A 77 -6.60 -11.88 4.91
C ASN A 77 -7.51 -11.67 3.70
N LEU A 78 -7.83 -10.41 3.39
CA LEU A 78 -8.67 -10.06 2.24
C LEU A 78 -7.96 -10.27 0.90
N ALA A 79 -6.64 -10.09 0.86
CA ALA A 79 -5.85 -10.26 -0.35
C ALA A 79 -5.81 -11.72 -0.84
N ALA A 80 -6.11 -12.70 0.02
CA ALA A 80 -6.13 -14.12 -0.36
C ALA A 80 -7.08 -14.43 -1.53
N SER A 81 -8.14 -13.64 -1.72
CA SER A 81 -9.07 -13.74 -2.86
C SER A 81 -8.85 -12.68 -3.94
N ALA A 82 -7.82 -11.84 -3.81
CA ALA A 82 -7.51 -10.75 -4.72
C ALA A 82 -6.55 -11.17 -5.84
N THR A 83 -6.25 -10.26 -6.76
CA THR A 83 -5.28 -10.49 -7.84
C THR A 83 -3.86 -10.72 -7.32
N VAL A 84 -2.99 -11.36 -8.12
CA VAL A 84 -1.56 -11.53 -7.79
C VAL A 84 -0.90 -10.19 -7.48
N ARG A 85 -1.21 -9.15 -8.26
CA ARG A 85 -0.74 -7.78 -8.03
C ARG A 85 -1.10 -7.30 -6.62
N GLU A 86 -2.37 -7.39 -6.24
CA GLU A 86 -2.84 -6.90 -4.93
C GLU A 86 -2.27 -7.71 -3.77
N GLN A 87 -2.08 -9.02 -3.93
CA GLN A 87 -1.40 -9.88 -2.96
C GLN A 87 0.03 -9.41 -2.71
N GLN A 88 0.81 -9.23 -3.78
CA GLN A 88 2.19 -8.74 -3.68
C GLN A 88 2.26 -7.34 -3.07
N HIS A 89 1.37 -6.43 -3.49
CA HIS A 89 1.28 -5.08 -2.95
C HIS A 89 1.08 -5.09 -1.43
N VAL A 90 0.10 -5.86 -0.95
CA VAL A 90 -0.20 -5.99 0.48
C VAL A 90 0.97 -6.60 1.24
N GLU A 91 1.60 -7.64 0.68
CA GLU A 91 2.75 -8.29 1.29
C GLU A 91 3.95 -7.35 1.43
N ILE A 92 4.24 -6.55 0.42
CA ILE A 92 5.33 -5.57 0.45
C ILE A 92 5.08 -4.57 1.58
N LEU A 93 3.89 -3.98 1.64
CA LEU A 93 3.55 -3.02 2.70
C LEU A 93 3.60 -3.67 4.09
N ARG A 94 3.18 -4.93 4.21
CA ARG A 94 3.26 -5.70 5.46
C ARG A 94 4.70 -5.82 5.93
N ASN A 95 5.61 -6.21 5.05
CA ASN A 95 7.03 -6.33 5.38
C ASN A 95 7.65 -4.97 5.79
N ILE A 96 7.23 -3.86 5.18
CA ILE A 96 7.67 -2.52 5.62
C ILE A 96 7.22 -2.25 7.05
N VAL A 97 5.94 -2.45 7.35
CA VAL A 97 5.37 -2.15 8.68
C VAL A 97 5.91 -3.06 9.77
N THR A 98 6.23 -4.32 9.44
CA THR A 98 6.85 -5.26 10.39
C THR A 98 8.37 -5.11 10.50
N GLY A 99 8.99 -4.23 9.71
CA GLY A 99 10.43 -3.94 9.77
C GLY A 99 11.31 -4.91 9.00
N GLN A 100 10.73 -5.77 8.14
CA GLN A 100 11.45 -6.69 7.26
C GLN A 100 11.92 -5.94 5.99
N ILE A 101 12.72 -4.90 6.17
CA ILE A 101 13.11 -3.97 5.10
C ILE A 101 13.88 -4.63 3.95
N PRO A 102 14.88 -5.51 4.18
CA PRO A 102 15.58 -6.19 3.08
C PRO A 102 14.64 -7.02 2.20
N THR A 103 13.79 -7.83 2.83
CA THR A 103 12.78 -8.65 2.15
C THR A 103 11.75 -7.79 1.41
N SER A 104 11.26 -6.72 2.05
CA SER A 104 10.36 -5.77 1.39
C SER A 104 10.97 -5.17 0.13
N PHE A 105 12.26 -4.80 0.18
CA PHE A 105 12.93 -4.19 -0.97
C PHE A 105 13.07 -5.18 -2.12
N GLU A 106 13.47 -6.42 -1.86
CA GLU A 106 13.55 -7.47 -2.90
C GLU A 106 12.20 -7.73 -3.56
N LEU A 107 11.13 -7.88 -2.76
CA LEU A 107 9.77 -8.04 -3.27
C LEU A 107 9.30 -6.81 -4.06
N THR A 108 9.71 -5.61 -3.65
CA THR A 108 9.42 -4.36 -4.38
C THR A 108 10.08 -4.38 -5.76
N GLN A 109 11.34 -4.82 -5.87
CA GLN A 109 12.03 -4.92 -7.15
C GLN A 109 11.36 -5.93 -8.09
N GLU A 110 10.98 -7.10 -7.56
CA GLU A 110 10.26 -8.12 -8.31
C GLU A 110 8.91 -7.59 -8.81
N HIS A 111 8.09 -7.06 -7.90
CA HIS A 111 6.77 -6.53 -8.21
C HIS A 111 6.79 -5.44 -9.29
N LEU A 112 7.77 -4.54 -9.23
CA LEU A 112 7.88 -3.43 -10.19
C LEU A 112 8.37 -3.88 -11.58
N THR A 113 8.83 -5.12 -11.74
CA THR A 113 9.14 -5.69 -13.06
C THR A 113 7.84 -5.90 -13.86
N ASP A 114 6.78 -6.36 -13.19
CA ASP A 114 5.47 -6.62 -13.81
C ASP A 114 4.51 -5.43 -13.68
N TYR A 115 4.61 -4.67 -12.59
CA TYR A 115 3.71 -3.56 -12.25
C TYR A 115 4.48 -2.25 -12.01
N PRO A 116 5.22 -1.72 -13.00
CA PRO A 116 6.11 -0.57 -12.83
C PRO A 116 5.39 0.73 -12.44
N ARG A 117 4.06 0.76 -12.50
CA ARG A 117 3.22 1.92 -12.17
C ARG A 117 2.58 1.83 -10.78
N ASP A 118 2.86 0.80 -9.98
CA ASP A 118 2.29 0.70 -8.62
C ASP A 118 2.99 1.70 -7.66
N ALA A 119 2.45 2.92 -7.64
CA ALA A 119 3.09 4.06 -7.01
C ALA A 119 3.18 3.93 -5.48
N LEU A 120 2.18 3.33 -4.83
CA LEU A 120 2.18 3.18 -3.37
C LEU A 120 3.21 2.13 -2.91
N VAL A 121 3.50 1.14 -3.76
CA VAL A 121 4.59 0.17 -3.57
C VAL A 121 5.96 0.78 -3.85
N LEU A 122 6.07 1.65 -4.86
CA LEU A 122 7.33 2.30 -5.24
C LEU A 122 7.79 3.38 -4.23
N ALA A 123 6.88 4.25 -3.80
CA ALA A 123 7.19 5.41 -2.96
C ALA A 123 8.06 5.13 -1.70
N PRO A 124 7.86 4.03 -0.96
CA PRO A 124 8.70 3.68 0.19
C PRO A 124 10.16 3.45 -0.17
N ALA A 125 10.49 3.08 -1.41
CA ALA A 125 11.87 2.91 -1.85
C ALA A 125 12.55 4.24 -2.17
N CYS A 126 11.79 5.26 -2.55
CA CYS A 126 12.30 6.51 -3.13
C CYS A 126 12.42 7.69 -2.12
N GLY A 127 11.94 7.55 -0.89
CA GLY A 127 11.97 8.63 0.11
C GLY A 127 13.35 8.90 0.73
N VAL A 128 13.47 10.00 1.48
CA VAL A 128 14.67 10.36 2.28
C VAL A 128 14.96 9.31 3.37
N PHE A 129 13.92 8.62 3.85
CA PHE A 129 14.00 7.42 4.69
C PHE A 129 13.67 6.13 3.92
N GLY A 130 13.95 6.14 2.61
CA GLY A 130 13.53 5.10 1.70
C GLY A 130 14.27 3.79 1.90
N THR A 131 13.64 2.69 1.52
CA THR A 131 14.23 1.35 1.67
C THR A 131 15.52 1.18 0.88
N ILE A 132 15.76 1.95 -0.19
CA ILE A 132 17.07 1.99 -0.89
C ILE A 132 18.18 2.43 0.08
N GLY A 133 17.98 3.55 0.79
CA GLY A 133 18.97 4.10 1.71
C GLY A 133 19.15 3.29 2.99
N PHE A 134 18.10 2.62 3.45
CA PHE A 134 18.06 1.84 4.69
C PHE A 134 18.16 0.32 4.49
N SER A 135 18.36 -0.16 3.25
CA SER A 135 18.50 -1.59 2.93
C SER A 135 19.75 -2.24 3.52
N GLY A 136 20.75 -1.45 3.91
CA GLY A 136 22.05 -1.95 4.36
C GLY A 136 22.96 -2.46 3.24
N ARG A 137 22.58 -2.30 1.96
CA ARG A 137 23.45 -2.66 0.82
C ARG A 137 24.61 -1.66 0.70
N ILE A 138 25.82 -2.20 0.61
CA ILE A 138 27.08 -1.44 0.53
C ILE A 138 27.38 -1.02 -0.91
N ASP A 139 26.85 -1.76 -1.88
CA ASP A 139 27.11 -1.57 -3.29
C ASP A 139 26.00 -0.68 -3.88
N ARG A 140 26.36 0.57 -4.19
CA ARG A 140 25.47 1.57 -4.81
C ARG A 140 25.93 1.87 -6.23
#